data_AF-A0A355M568-F1
#
_entry.id   AF-A0A355M568-F1
#
_cell.length_a   1.000
_cell.length_b   1.000
_cell.length_c   1.000
_cell.angle_alpha   90.00
_cell.angle_beta   90.00
_cell.angle_gamma   90.00
#
_symmetry.space_group_name_H-M   'P 1'
#
loop_
_entity.id
_entity.type
_entity.pdbx_description
1 polymer ?
#
loop_
_entity_poly.entity_id
_entity_poly.type
_entity_poly.pdbx_seq_one_letter_code
_entity_poly.pdbx_strand_id
1 'polypeptide(L)'
;SGNIGWVKNDLFEGGKGDDYLEGSYGSDTYIYNRGDGNDVLVEYNRAGVDTDTVKFGEGIKESDLFIERKNNDLLVTINDNGGSIRLPDYFVNGERRISVFSFADGTNMDLNQINSAVSKYGTDGNDTMEGDANSNTLYGGKGNDTISGKEGNDKLSGGSGSDVIDGGNGFDTALFEGSLSDYKVLNSNGKQYVFKQNTSGNEIDSLLNIESLKFADQTQSGDYSNFTGTDTLKYIATYQEMINQYGVSDVNGDWTQSINGANKEFVSEGYKQGLGSFDAMGYMTEHKSEIESVFGQGQATEENGLKHYISKKKENN
;
A
#
# COMPACT_ATOMS: atom_id res chain seq x y z
N SER A 1 -57.41 5.31 17.25
CA SER A 1 -56.03 4.83 17.00
C SER A 1 -55.83 4.77 15.50
N GLY A 2 -55.12 5.75 14.93
CA GLY A 2 -54.83 5.76 13.50
C GLY A 2 -53.53 5.02 13.21
N ASN A 3 -53.57 4.04 12.31
CA ASN A 3 -52.37 3.62 11.61
C ASN A 3 -51.97 4.75 10.65
N ILE A 4 -50.72 5.19 10.71
CA ILE A 4 -50.15 6.17 9.78
C ILE A 4 -48.88 5.52 9.22
N GLY A 5 -48.80 5.42 7.89
CA GLY A 5 -47.82 4.57 7.20
C GLY A 5 -46.43 5.17 7.14
N TRP A 6 -45.72 5.17 8.27
CA TRP A 6 -44.34 5.64 8.42
C TRP A 6 -43.34 4.52 8.73
N VAL A 7 -43.75 3.25 8.67
CA VAL A 7 -42.91 2.09 9.05
C VAL A 7 -43.05 1.04 7.93
N LYS A 8 -42.69 1.42 6.71
CA LYS A 8 -42.88 0.61 5.51
C LYS A 8 -41.52 0.39 4.89
N ASN A 9 -41.18 -0.87 4.65
CA ASN A 9 -40.01 -1.24 3.87
C ASN A 9 -40.24 -0.81 2.42
N ASP A 10 -39.44 0.14 1.97
CA ASP A 10 -39.50 0.74 0.66
C ASP A 10 -38.28 0.37 -0.22
N LEU A 11 -38.48 0.47 -1.53
CA LEU A 11 -37.46 0.18 -2.54
C LEU A 11 -37.28 1.41 -3.41
N PHE A 12 -36.10 2.01 -3.35
CA PHE A 12 -35.73 3.21 -4.09
C PHE A 12 -34.71 2.87 -5.18
N GLU A 13 -34.87 3.50 -6.33
CA GLU A 13 -33.92 3.48 -7.44
C GLU A 13 -34.00 4.87 -8.08
N GLY A 14 -32.97 5.70 -7.91
CA GLY A 14 -32.93 7.06 -8.48
C GLY A 14 -32.77 7.01 -10.00
N GLY A 15 -31.79 6.23 -10.45
CA GLY A 15 -31.52 5.99 -11.86
C GLY A 15 -30.34 6.81 -12.35
N LYS A 16 -30.52 7.64 -13.38
CA LYS A 16 -29.43 8.48 -13.92
C LYS A 16 -29.67 9.95 -13.59
N GLY A 17 -28.75 10.55 -12.86
CA GLY A 17 -28.83 11.91 -12.33
C GLY A 17 -28.26 11.98 -10.91
N ASP A 18 -28.13 13.18 -10.35
CA ASP A 18 -27.83 13.33 -8.92
C ASP A 18 -29.18 13.32 -8.16
N ASP A 19 -29.51 12.22 -7.48
CA ASP A 19 -30.81 12.02 -6.84
C ASP A 19 -30.82 12.29 -5.32
N TYR A 20 -32.01 12.53 -4.75
CA TYR A 20 -32.24 12.63 -3.31
C TYR A 20 -33.33 11.64 -2.91
N LEU A 21 -32.99 10.67 -2.07
CA LEU A 21 -33.84 9.55 -1.66
C LEU A 21 -33.95 9.52 -0.13
N GLU A 22 -35.15 9.38 0.41
CA GLU A 22 -35.44 9.48 1.85
C GLU A 22 -36.39 8.36 2.27
N GLY A 23 -35.88 7.36 3.01
CA GLY A 23 -36.61 6.16 3.42
C GLY A 23 -37.68 6.41 4.49
N SER A 24 -37.37 7.30 5.44
CA SER A 24 -38.12 7.47 6.70
C SER A 24 -37.87 6.31 7.68
N TYR A 25 -38.92 5.66 8.21
CA TYR A 25 -38.74 4.41 8.98
C TYR A 25 -39.32 3.23 8.20
N GLY A 26 -38.71 2.07 8.40
CA GLY A 26 -38.87 0.89 7.57
C GLY A 26 -37.56 0.12 7.60
N SER A 27 -37.45 -0.98 6.87
CA SER A 27 -36.13 -1.50 6.49
C SER A 27 -36.01 -1.33 4.99
N ASP A 28 -35.36 -0.25 4.59
CA ASP A 28 -35.43 0.27 3.23
C ASP A 28 -34.28 -0.22 2.38
N THR A 29 -34.45 -0.19 1.06
CA THR A 29 -33.44 -0.63 0.10
C THR A 29 -33.25 0.41 -1.00
N TYR A 30 -32.02 0.87 -1.18
CA TYR A 30 -31.63 1.80 -2.22
C TYR A 30 -30.77 1.06 -3.25
N ILE A 31 -31.26 0.94 -4.47
CA ILE A 31 -30.50 0.41 -5.59
C ILE A 31 -29.60 1.52 -6.12
N TYR A 32 -28.30 1.21 -6.23
CA TYR A 32 -27.31 2.10 -6.85
C TYR A 32 -26.48 1.32 -7.88
N ASN A 33 -26.44 1.79 -9.13
CA ASN A 33 -25.69 1.20 -10.22
C ASN A 33 -24.54 2.11 -10.66
N ARG A 34 -23.57 1.55 -11.40
CA ARG A 34 -22.37 2.29 -11.80
C ARG A 34 -22.73 3.45 -12.73
N GLY A 35 -22.28 4.65 -12.34
CA GLY A 35 -22.52 5.91 -13.05
C GLY A 35 -23.98 6.36 -12.97
N ASP A 36 -24.68 6.07 -11.88
CA ASP A 36 -26.03 6.60 -11.61
C ASP A 36 -25.96 8.12 -11.36
N GLY A 37 -25.14 8.55 -10.40
CA GLY A 37 -24.78 9.97 -10.24
C GLY A 37 -24.06 10.26 -8.93
N ASN A 38 -24.41 11.36 -8.27
CA ASN A 38 -23.93 11.71 -6.92
C ASN A 38 -25.12 11.83 -5.98
N ASP A 39 -25.58 10.68 -5.49
CA ASP A 39 -26.86 10.56 -4.80
C ASP A 39 -26.75 10.91 -3.32
N VAL A 40 -27.86 11.38 -2.77
CA VAL A 40 -28.03 11.66 -1.34
C VAL A 40 -29.09 10.72 -0.79
N LEU A 41 -28.69 9.84 0.14
CA LEU A 41 -29.60 8.93 0.83
C LEU A 41 -29.81 9.41 2.26
N VAL A 42 -31.06 9.58 2.68
CA VAL A 42 -31.41 10.15 3.99
C VAL A 42 -32.22 9.16 4.81
N GLU A 43 -31.59 8.66 5.86
CA GLU A 43 -32.14 7.67 6.77
C GLU A 43 -32.82 8.24 8.01
N TYR A 44 -33.80 7.54 8.56
CA TYR A 44 -34.39 7.82 9.87
C TYR A 44 -34.64 6.51 10.66
N ASN A 45 -33.65 5.62 10.75
CA ASN A 45 -33.83 4.31 11.37
C ASN A 45 -34.37 4.42 12.81
N ARG A 46 -35.23 3.49 13.21
CA ARG A 46 -35.51 3.28 14.63
C ARG A 46 -34.44 2.36 15.23
N ALA A 47 -33.62 2.92 16.11
CA ALA A 47 -32.46 2.24 16.71
C ALA A 47 -32.72 0.77 17.12
N GLY A 48 -32.08 -0.16 16.41
CA GLY A 48 -32.13 -1.61 16.70
C GLY A 48 -33.38 -2.35 16.23
N VAL A 49 -34.19 -1.77 15.34
CA VAL A 49 -35.39 -2.41 14.76
C VAL A 49 -35.27 -2.60 13.25
N ASP A 50 -34.68 -1.61 12.58
CA ASP A 50 -34.68 -1.44 11.13
C ASP A 50 -33.34 -1.87 10.51
N THR A 51 -33.36 -2.35 9.25
CA THR A 51 -32.16 -2.84 8.52
C THR A 51 -32.10 -2.24 7.12
N ASP A 52 -31.56 -1.04 7.03
CA ASP A 52 -31.53 -0.25 5.80
C ASP A 52 -30.32 -0.64 4.95
N THR A 53 -30.54 -0.78 3.65
CA THR A 53 -29.62 -1.47 2.74
C THR A 53 -29.30 -0.62 1.51
N VAL A 54 -28.02 -0.34 1.25
CA VAL A 54 -27.59 0.05 -0.10
C VAL A 54 -27.29 -1.23 -0.87
N LYS A 55 -28.01 -1.43 -1.98
CA LYS A 55 -27.85 -2.57 -2.87
C LYS A 55 -27.12 -2.13 -4.14
N PHE A 56 -25.87 -2.53 -4.25
CA PHE A 56 -25.04 -2.25 -5.42
C PHE A 56 -25.40 -3.17 -6.59
N GLY A 57 -25.54 -2.56 -7.77
CA GLY A 57 -25.81 -3.25 -9.03
C GLY A 57 -24.65 -4.15 -9.51
N GLU A 58 -24.89 -4.89 -10.59
CA GLU A 58 -23.88 -5.75 -11.19
C GLU A 58 -22.60 -4.98 -11.56
N GLY A 59 -21.45 -5.58 -11.26
CA GLY A 59 -20.14 -5.00 -11.59
C GLY A 59 -19.65 -3.89 -10.65
N ILE A 60 -20.32 -3.64 -9.52
CA ILE A 60 -19.73 -2.94 -8.37
C ILE A 60 -19.36 -3.98 -7.30
N LYS A 61 -18.13 -3.90 -6.79
CA LYS A 61 -17.58 -4.74 -5.71
C LYS A 61 -17.16 -3.88 -4.52
N GLU A 62 -17.02 -4.49 -3.33
CA GLU A 62 -16.41 -3.85 -2.15
C GLU A 62 -15.07 -3.18 -2.48
N SER A 63 -14.21 -3.85 -3.25
CA SER A 63 -12.90 -3.35 -3.66
C SER A 63 -12.95 -2.05 -4.47
N ASP A 64 -14.07 -1.80 -5.16
CA ASP A 64 -14.30 -0.62 -6.00
C ASP A 64 -14.76 0.58 -5.18
N LEU A 65 -15.18 0.38 -3.92
CA LEU A 65 -15.58 1.46 -3.04
C LEU A 65 -14.37 2.22 -2.50
N PHE A 66 -14.50 3.54 -2.43
CA PHE A 66 -13.68 4.41 -1.59
C PHE A 66 -14.60 5.09 -0.59
N ILE A 67 -14.49 4.69 0.68
CA ILE A 67 -15.36 5.14 1.77
C ILE A 67 -14.59 6.13 2.62
N GLU A 68 -15.14 7.33 2.80
CA GLU A 68 -14.51 8.36 3.61
C GLU A 68 -15.52 9.17 4.42
N ARG A 69 -15.03 9.77 5.52
CA ARG A 69 -15.79 10.71 6.31
C ARG A 69 -15.60 12.12 5.76
N LYS A 70 -16.68 12.77 5.32
CA LYS A 70 -16.69 14.21 4.98
C LYS A 70 -17.50 14.97 6.03
N ASN A 71 -16.81 15.67 6.93
CA ASN A 71 -17.42 16.34 8.09
C ASN A 71 -18.19 15.37 9.00
N ASN A 72 -19.52 15.33 8.89
CA ASN A 72 -20.43 14.46 9.63
C ASN A 72 -21.04 13.35 8.76
N ASP A 73 -20.80 13.41 7.45
CA ASP A 73 -21.39 12.53 6.45
C ASP A 73 -20.44 11.37 6.14
N LEU A 74 -21.03 10.23 5.76
CA LEU A 74 -20.30 9.17 5.07
C LEU A 74 -20.43 9.41 3.56
N LEU A 75 -19.29 9.47 2.86
CA LEU A 75 -19.23 9.55 1.41
C LEU A 75 -18.65 8.24 0.88
N VAL A 76 -19.41 7.55 0.03
CA VAL A 76 -18.99 6.34 -0.67
C VAL A 76 -18.81 6.71 -2.14
N THR A 77 -17.58 6.79 -2.61
CA THR A 77 -17.26 7.01 -4.02
C THR A 77 -17.04 5.67 -4.70
N ILE A 78 -17.63 5.48 -5.88
CA ILE A 78 -17.32 4.34 -6.74
C ILE A 78 -16.11 4.72 -7.60
N ASN A 79 -14.97 4.07 -7.35
CA ASN A 79 -13.76 4.26 -8.16
C ASN A 79 -14.03 3.95 -9.64
N ASP A 80 -13.34 4.68 -10.54
CA ASP A 80 -13.52 4.73 -12.01
C ASP A 80 -14.49 5.79 -12.58
N ASN A 81 -14.98 6.71 -11.75
CA ASN A 81 -16.06 7.67 -12.05
C ASN A 81 -17.45 7.00 -12.11
N GLY A 82 -17.64 5.88 -11.39
CA GLY A 82 -18.93 5.23 -11.17
C GLY A 82 -19.93 6.03 -10.31
N GLY A 83 -19.63 7.29 -9.98
CA GLY A 83 -20.44 8.19 -9.16
C GLY A 83 -20.21 8.04 -7.66
N SER A 84 -21.12 8.56 -6.85
CA SER A 84 -21.00 8.56 -5.39
C SER A 84 -22.36 8.51 -4.67
N ILE A 85 -22.30 8.08 -3.40
CA ILE A 85 -23.42 8.09 -2.46
C ILE A 85 -22.99 8.89 -1.23
N ARG A 86 -23.76 9.90 -0.85
CA ARG A 86 -23.59 10.66 0.39
C ARG A 86 -24.71 10.35 1.38
N LEU A 87 -24.32 9.97 2.59
CA LEU A 87 -25.18 9.66 3.73
C LEU A 87 -25.01 10.76 4.79
N PRO A 88 -25.95 11.74 4.89
CA PRO A 88 -25.80 12.88 5.77
C PRO A 88 -25.88 12.52 7.25
N ASP A 89 -25.12 13.21 8.10
CA ASP A 89 -25.16 13.05 9.58
C ASP A 89 -24.88 11.64 10.12
N TYR A 90 -24.37 10.72 9.28
CA TYR A 90 -24.03 9.33 9.60
C TYR A 90 -23.15 9.19 10.87
N PHE A 91 -22.22 10.13 11.07
CA PHE A 91 -21.32 10.15 12.24
C PHE A 91 -21.88 10.92 13.45
N VAL A 92 -23.07 11.53 13.34
CA VAL A 92 -23.73 12.31 14.40
C VAL A 92 -24.80 11.49 15.11
N ASN A 93 -25.64 10.78 14.35
CA ASN A 93 -26.73 9.98 14.90
C ASN A 93 -26.71 8.56 14.31
N GLY A 94 -26.85 7.55 15.17
CA GLY A 94 -26.97 6.14 14.75
C GLY A 94 -28.21 5.85 13.90
N GLU A 95 -29.25 6.68 14.02
CA GLU A 95 -30.50 6.65 13.24
C GLU A 95 -30.35 7.26 11.83
N ARG A 96 -29.12 7.60 11.40
CA ARG A 96 -28.79 8.13 10.06
C ARG A 96 -27.91 7.17 9.26
N ARG A 97 -27.85 5.89 9.65
CA ARG A 97 -26.85 4.95 9.15
C ARG A 97 -27.49 3.85 8.32
N ILE A 98 -26.93 3.60 7.15
CA ILE A 98 -27.18 2.34 6.44
C ILE A 98 -26.60 1.19 7.26
N SER A 99 -27.35 0.11 7.38
CA SER A 99 -27.01 -1.06 8.18
C SER A 99 -26.23 -2.10 7.37
N VAL A 100 -26.48 -2.18 6.06
CA VAL A 100 -25.88 -3.17 5.16
C VAL A 100 -25.55 -2.56 3.80
N PHE A 101 -24.35 -2.86 3.29
CA PHE A 101 -24.05 -2.76 1.85
C PHE A 101 -24.12 -4.16 1.26
N SER A 102 -24.92 -4.34 0.20
CA SER A 102 -25.19 -5.63 -0.42
C SER A 102 -24.73 -5.63 -1.88
N PHE A 103 -23.96 -6.63 -2.29
CA PHE A 103 -23.37 -6.71 -3.63
C PHE A 103 -24.03 -7.80 -4.49
N ALA A 104 -23.92 -7.65 -5.81
CA ALA A 104 -24.54 -8.55 -6.78
C ALA A 104 -24.02 -10.01 -6.75
N ASP A 105 -22.84 -10.26 -6.16
CA ASP A 105 -22.29 -11.61 -5.94
C ASP A 105 -22.85 -12.30 -4.69
N GLY A 106 -23.68 -11.61 -3.91
CA GLY A 106 -24.29 -12.11 -2.67
C GLY A 106 -23.47 -11.83 -1.41
N THR A 107 -22.30 -11.21 -1.52
CA THR A 107 -21.56 -10.69 -0.36
C THR A 107 -22.24 -9.46 0.23
N ASN A 108 -21.98 -9.20 1.52
CA ASN A 108 -22.50 -8.02 2.21
C ASN A 108 -21.44 -7.50 3.18
N MET A 109 -21.40 -6.17 3.37
CA MET A 109 -20.74 -5.54 4.52
C MET A 109 -21.80 -5.15 5.54
N ASP A 110 -21.62 -5.56 6.80
CA ASP A 110 -22.42 -5.09 7.92
C ASP A 110 -22.00 -3.68 8.39
N LEU A 111 -22.77 -3.10 9.32
CA LEU A 111 -22.49 -1.79 9.89
C LEU A 111 -21.07 -1.67 10.49
N ASN A 112 -20.50 -2.72 11.07
CA ASN A 112 -19.13 -2.66 11.61
C ASN A 112 -18.12 -2.63 10.47
N GLN A 113 -18.28 -3.48 9.46
CA GLN A 113 -17.43 -3.52 8.27
C GLN A 113 -17.47 -2.19 7.49
N ILE A 114 -18.65 -1.59 7.33
CA ILE A 114 -18.81 -0.24 6.74
C ILE A 114 -18.03 0.81 7.55
N ASN A 115 -18.08 0.75 8.89
CA ASN A 115 -17.36 1.68 9.75
C ASN A 115 -15.84 1.46 9.77
N SER A 116 -15.36 0.21 9.68
CA SER A 116 -13.93 -0.12 9.58
C SER A 116 -13.33 0.24 8.21
N ALA A 117 -14.12 0.14 7.14
CA ALA A 117 -13.71 0.52 5.79
C ALA A 117 -13.63 2.05 5.57
N VAL A 118 -14.06 2.87 6.55
CA VAL A 118 -13.89 4.33 6.50
C VAL A 118 -12.40 4.66 6.53
N SER A 119 -11.93 5.37 5.50
CA SER A 119 -10.53 5.80 5.37
C SER A 119 -10.07 6.58 6.61
N LYS A 120 -8.98 6.12 7.22
CA LYS A 120 -8.33 6.73 8.38
C LYS A 120 -7.08 7.50 7.90
N TYR A 121 -6.86 8.69 8.44
CA TYR A 121 -5.75 9.58 8.08
C TYR A 121 -4.94 9.94 9.32
N GLY A 122 -3.61 9.91 9.22
CA GLY A 122 -2.68 10.49 10.18
C GLY A 122 -2.53 11.99 9.97
N THR A 123 -1.32 12.51 10.19
CA THR A 123 -1.04 13.94 10.32
C THR A 123 0.10 14.42 9.42
N ASP A 124 0.75 15.52 9.82
CA ASP A 124 1.93 16.11 9.17
C ASP A 124 3.24 15.73 9.90
N GLY A 125 3.19 14.81 10.86
CA GLY A 125 4.35 14.26 11.55
C GLY A 125 4.18 12.78 11.89
N ASN A 126 5.26 12.16 12.37
CA ASN A 126 5.37 10.71 12.57
C ASN A 126 4.24 10.11 13.41
N ASP A 127 3.38 9.33 12.77
CA ASP A 127 2.21 8.68 13.37
C ASP A 127 2.41 7.17 13.58
N THR A 128 1.55 6.60 14.43
CA THR A 128 1.43 5.14 14.58
C THR A 128 -0.04 4.76 14.40
N MET A 129 -0.32 4.05 13.31
CA MET A 129 -1.67 3.70 12.87
C MET A 129 -1.87 2.20 12.90
N GLU A 130 -3.03 1.79 13.42
CA GLU A 130 -3.43 0.40 13.46
C GLU A 130 -4.82 0.21 12.86
N GLY A 131 -4.96 -0.83 12.04
CA GLY A 131 -6.23 -1.38 11.61
C GLY A 131 -6.88 -2.28 12.67
N ASP A 132 -7.86 -3.04 12.21
CA ASP A 132 -8.66 -3.99 12.99
C ASP A 132 -8.67 -5.38 12.33
N ALA A 133 -9.82 -6.06 12.23
CA ALA A 133 -9.90 -7.41 11.64
C ALA A 133 -10.74 -7.44 10.35
N ASN A 134 -10.97 -6.25 9.77
CA ASN A 134 -11.72 -6.02 8.55
C ASN A 134 -10.89 -5.14 7.63
N SER A 135 -11.12 -5.24 6.31
CA SER A 135 -10.53 -4.38 5.29
C SER A 135 -10.53 -2.90 5.71
N ASN A 136 -9.35 -2.34 5.94
CA ASN A 136 -9.12 -0.95 6.28
C ASN A 136 -8.49 -0.18 5.11
N THR A 137 -8.62 1.14 5.15
CA THR A 137 -7.84 2.06 4.30
C THR A 137 -7.14 3.07 5.20
N LEU A 138 -5.81 3.05 5.24
CA LEU A 138 -4.98 3.85 6.15
C LEU A 138 -4.02 4.72 5.34
N TYR A 139 -3.98 6.03 5.64
CA TYR A 139 -3.06 7.00 5.07
C TYR A 139 -2.25 7.66 6.20
N GLY A 140 -0.93 7.48 6.23
CA GLY A 140 -0.03 8.11 7.20
C GLY A 140 -0.04 9.63 7.06
N GLY A 141 0.43 10.12 5.92
CA GLY A 141 0.38 11.53 5.53
C GLY A 141 1.76 12.09 5.23
N LYS A 142 2.30 12.91 6.15
CA LYS A 142 3.72 13.29 6.14
C LYS A 142 4.37 12.90 7.45
N GLY A 143 5.60 12.45 7.40
CA GLY A 143 6.33 11.99 8.57
C GLY A 143 6.99 10.66 8.26
N ASN A 144 7.65 10.07 9.26
CA ASN A 144 8.09 8.68 9.18
C ASN A 144 7.10 7.86 10.01
N ASP A 145 6.14 7.26 9.33
CA ASP A 145 4.95 6.66 9.94
C ASP A 145 5.14 5.16 10.17
N THR A 146 4.38 4.60 11.11
CA THR A 146 4.31 3.14 11.34
C THR A 146 2.86 2.70 11.23
N ILE A 147 2.56 1.90 10.21
CA ILE A 147 1.21 1.51 9.82
C ILE A 147 1.10 -0.02 9.87
N SER A 148 0.10 -0.54 10.58
CA SER A 148 -0.22 -1.98 10.62
C SER A 148 -1.68 -2.21 10.24
N GLY A 149 -1.94 -3.01 9.21
CA GLY A 149 -3.29 -3.40 8.76
C GLY A 149 -3.97 -4.40 9.71
N LYS A 150 -3.27 -5.52 9.97
CA LYS A 150 -3.58 -6.68 10.83
C LYS A 150 -4.29 -7.84 10.13
N GLU A 151 -5.62 -7.88 10.08
CA GLU A 151 -6.37 -8.93 9.38
C GLU A 151 -7.41 -8.28 8.46
N GLY A 152 -7.52 -8.75 7.22
CA GLY A 152 -8.38 -8.14 6.21
C GLY A 152 -7.63 -7.98 4.89
N ASN A 153 -8.24 -7.31 3.91
CA ASN A 153 -7.55 -6.95 2.67
C ASN A 153 -7.34 -5.43 2.68
N ASP A 154 -6.18 -4.99 3.14
CA ASP A 154 -5.93 -3.60 3.50
C ASP A 154 -5.39 -2.76 2.34
N LYS A 155 -5.69 -1.47 2.39
CA LYS A 155 -5.17 -0.44 1.47
C LYS A 155 -4.36 0.56 2.28
N LEU A 156 -3.03 0.46 2.23
CA LEU A 156 -2.12 1.16 3.13
C LEU A 156 -1.22 2.14 2.37
N SER A 157 -1.14 3.38 2.83
CA SER A 157 -0.25 4.40 2.26
C SER A 157 0.53 5.04 3.39
N GLY A 158 1.86 5.05 3.31
CA GLY A 158 2.71 5.84 4.19
C GLY A 158 2.55 7.31 3.85
N GLY A 159 3.14 7.74 2.73
CA GLY A 159 2.85 9.01 2.09
C GLY A 159 4.14 9.72 1.68
N SER A 160 4.52 10.74 2.46
CA SER A 160 5.79 11.45 2.28
C SER A 160 6.68 11.30 3.51
N GLY A 161 7.72 10.46 3.39
CA GLY A 161 8.75 10.29 4.39
C GLY A 161 9.52 8.98 4.25
N SER A 162 9.64 8.20 5.32
CA SER A 162 10.29 6.89 5.28
C SER A 162 9.57 5.97 6.24
N ASP A 163 8.61 5.26 5.68
CA ASP A 163 7.53 4.65 6.45
C ASP A 163 7.78 3.16 6.72
N VAL A 164 7.13 2.62 7.75
CA VAL A 164 7.08 1.19 8.03
C VAL A 164 5.64 0.75 7.87
N ILE A 165 5.38 -0.09 6.87
CA ILE A 165 4.03 -0.57 6.55
C ILE A 165 4.03 -2.10 6.69
N ASP A 166 3.14 -2.62 7.52
CA ASP A 166 2.89 -4.06 7.69
C ASP A 166 1.42 -4.32 7.34
N GLY A 167 1.15 -5.03 6.24
CA GLY A 167 -0.23 -5.43 5.88
C GLY A 167 -0.78 -6.36 6.95
N GLY A 168 -0.29 -7.60 6.94
CA GLY A 168 -0.49 -8.57 8.00
C GLY A 168 -1.01 -9.89 7.44
N ASN A 169 -2.27 -10.21 7.72
CA ASN A 169 -2.95 -11.40 7.25
C ASN A 169 -4.05 -11.04 6.24
N GLY A 170 -3.77 -11.19 4.94
CA GLY A 170 -4.79 -11.16 3.91
C GLY A 170 -4.20 -10.99 2.52
N PHE A 171 -4.82 -10.10 1.73
CA PHE A 171 -4.26 -9.62 0.47
C PHE A 171 -4.17 -8.10 0.53
N ASP A 172 -2.98 -7.62 0.86
CA ASP A 172 -2.75 -6.23 1.23
C ASP A 172 -2.09 -5.44 0.09
N THR A 173 -2.51 -4.18 -0.05
CA THR A 173 -2.09 -3.28 -1.13
C THR A 173 -1.44 -2.03 -0.57
N ALA A 174 -0.14 -1.85 -0.83
CA ALA A 174 0.54 -0.58 -0.59
C ALA A 174 0.22 0.41 -1.72
N LEU A 175 -0.18 1.63 -1.36
CA LEU A 175 -0.56 2.72 -2.25
C LEU A 175 0.56 3.77 -2.33
N PHE A 176 0.89 4.19 -3.55
CA PHE A 176 1.92 5.20 -3.83
C PHE A 176 1.36 6.33 -4.69
N GLU A 177 1.64 7.59 -4.30
CA GLU A 177 1.11 8.79 -4.98
C GLU A 177 1.79 9.11 -6.32
N GLY A 178 3.00 8.60 -6.57
CA GLY A 178 3.71 8.76 -7.84
C GLY A 178 3.41 7.67 -8.87
N SER A 179 4.04 7.76 -10.04
CA SER A 179 4.00 6.71 -11.08
C SER A 179 5.08 5.66 -10.80
N LEU A 180 4.94 4.41 -11.29
CA LEU A 180 5.94 3.36 -11.03
C LEU A 180 7.37 3.77 -11.48
N SER A 181 7.49 4.60 -12.53
CA SER A 181 8.77 5.16 -12.99
C SER A 181 9.53 5.97 -11.94
N ASP A 182 8.81 6.54 -10.98
CA ASP A 182 9.34 7.42 -9.94
C ASP A 182 9.90 6.60 -8.77
N TYR A 183 9.67 5.28 -8.75
CA TYR A 183 10.06 4.40 -7.66
C TYR A 183 11.01 3.29 -8.11
N LYS A 184 11.78 2.78 -7.16
CA LYS A 184 12.56 1.55 -7.30
C LYS A 184 12.17 0.60 -6.18
N VAL A 185 11.71 -0.59 -6.53
CA VAL A 185 11.38 -1.66 -5.57
C VAL A 185 12.59 -2.57 -5.42
N LEU A 186 13.01 -2.83 -4.19
CA LEU A 186 13.97 -3.86 -3.81
C LEU A 186 13.32 -4.80 -2.81
N ASN A 187 13.39 -6.10 -3.05
CA ASN A 187 13.05 -7.07 -2.00
C ASN A 187 14.21 -7.18 -0.99
N SER A 188 14.01 -7.92 0.12
CA SER A 188 15.08 -8.49 0.97
C SER A 188 14.49 -9.31 2.11
N ASN A 189 14.91 -10.57 2.26
CA ASN A 189 14.57 -11.42 3.41
C ASN A 189 13.05 -11.51 3.72
N GLY A 190 12.20 -11.50 2.70
CA GLY A 190 10.73 -11.53 2.86
C GLY A 190 10.09 -10.16 3.14
N LYS A 191 10.85 -9.07 3.06
CA LYS A 191 10.35 -7.69 3.08
C LYS A 191 10.51 -7.05 1.71
N GLN A 192 9.73 -6.02 1.42
CA GLN A 192 9.94 -5.14 0.26
C GLN A 192 10.37 -3.75 0.72
N TYR A 193 11.12 -3.05 -0.11
CA TYR A 193 11.64 -1.71 0.16
C TYR A 193 11.41 -0.85 -1.07
N VAL A 194 10.66 0.23 -0.92
CA VAL A 194 10.29 1.11 -2.02
C VAL A 194 11.00 2.44 -1.86
N PHE A 195 11.80 2.80 -2.86
CA PHE A 195 12.63 3.99 -2.87
C PHE A 195 12.03 4.99 -3.86
N LYS A 196 11.67 6.17 -3.39
CA LYS A 196 11.29 7.28 -4.29
C LYS A 196 12.55 7.89 -4.89
N GLN A 197 12.56 8.09 -6.20
CA GLN A 197 13.73 8.54 -6.95
C GLN A 197 13.70 10.06 -7.12
N ASN A 198 14.90 10.67 -7.21
CA ASN A 198 15.11 12.10 -7.49
C ASN A 198 14.54 13.09 -6.45
N THR A 199 14.18 12.63 -5.25
CA THR A 199 13.84 13.48 -4.11
C THR A 199 15.09 13.97 -3.37
N SER A 200 15.02 15.14 -2.74
CA SER A 200 16.17 15.77 -2.06
C SER A 200 16.59 15.07 -0.76
N GLY A 201 15.73 14.20 -0.21
CA GLY A 201 16.08 13.14 0.72
C GLY A 201 15.64 11.81 0.12
N ASN A 202 16.35 10.71 0.42
CA ASN A 202 15.94 9.38 -0.03
C ASN A 202 14.76 8.93 0.85
N GLU A 203 13.54 9.08 0.34
CA GLU A 203 12.33 8.54 0.95
C GLU A 203 12.32 7.01 0.71
N ILE A 204 12.36 6.22 1.79
CA ILE A 204 12.48 4.75 1.75
C ILE A 204 11.42 4.12 2.64
N ASP A 205 10.46 3.45 2.01
CA ASP A 205 9.39 2.74 2.70
C ASP A 205 9.76 1.27 2.89
N SER A 206 9.55 0.76 4.10
CA SER A 206 9.81 -0.63 4.50
C SER A 206 8.49 -1.39 4.61
N LEU A 207 8.21 -2.24 3.63
CA LEU A 207 6.98 -3.01 3.53
C LEU A 207 7.17 -4.44 4.06
N LEU A 208 6.23 -4.89 4.89
CA LEU A 208 6.07 -6.27 5.34
C LEU A 208 4.68 -6.76 4.97
N ASN A 209 4.56 -8.04 4.59
CA ASN A 209 3.26 -8.70 4.33
C ASN A 209 2.37 -7.84 3.40
N ILE A 210 2.90 -7.50 2.22
CA ILE A 210 2.19 -6.77 1.17
C ILE A 210 2.26 -7.60 -0.12
N GLU A 211 1.11 -7.94 -0.67
CA GLU A 211 0.98 -8.76 -1.88
C GLU A 211 0.94 -7.90 -3.16
N SER A 212 0.50 -6.65 -3.06
CA SER A 212 0.31 -5.75 -4.20
C SER A 212 0.86 -4.34 -3.95
N LEU A 213 1.48 -3.74 -4.97
CA LEU A 213 1.85 -2.33 -4.99
C LEU A 213 1.02 -1.62 -6.07
N LYS A 214 0.35 -0.52 -5.70
CA LYS A 214 -0.45 0.29 -6.62
C LYS A 214 0.07 1.73 -6.70
N PHE A 215 0.40 2.14 -7.91
CA PHE A 215 0.89 3.49 -8.23
C PHE A 215 -0.23 4.35 -8.85
N ALA A 216 -0.07 5.68 -8.84
CA ALA A 216 -1.11 6.62 -9.27
C ALA A 216 -1.43 6.52 -10.78
N ASP A 217 -0.46 6.12 -11.60
CA ASP A 217 -0.59 5.79 -13.03
C ASP A 217 -1.43 4.52 -13.29
N GLN A 218 -1.98 3.89 -12.25
CA GLN A 218 -2.67 2.60 -12.25
C GLN A 218 -1.77 1.43 -12.67
N THR A 219 -0.46 1.61 -12.78
CA THR A 219 0.46 0.49 -12.91
C THR A 219 0.43 -0.31 -11.60
N GLN A 220 0.03 -1.57 -11.69
CA GLN A 220 0.28 -2.56 -10.64
C GLN A 220 1.57 -3.28 -10.99
N SER A 221 2.53 -3.36 -10.06
CA SER A 221 3.62 -4.32 -10.21
C SER A 221 3.14 -5.70 -9.74
N GLY A 222 3.53 -6.74 -10.49
CA GLY A 222 2.85 -8.02 -10.49
C GLY A 222 2.91 -8.78 -9.16
N ASP A 223 1.87 -9.59 -8.93
CA ASP A 223 1.62 -10.48 -7.78
C ASP A 223 2.88 -10.96 -7.05
N TYR A 224 3.14 -10.39 -5.86
CA TYR A 224 4.34 -10.68 -5.06
C TYR A 224 4.18 -11.85 -4.07
N SER A 225 3.02 -12.52 -4.08
CA SER A 225 2.59 -13.55 -3.13
C SER A 225 3.49 -14.81 -2.99
N ASN A 226 4.58 -14.93 -3.75
CA ASN A 226 5.33 -16.18 -3.92
C ASN A 226 6.86 -16.08 -3.72
N PHE A 227 7.37 -15.13 -2.94
CA PHE A 227 8.82 -15.01 -2.66
C PHE A 227 9.27 -15.75 -1.39
N THR A 228 9.29 -17.08 -1.46
CA THR A 228 9.98 -17.92 -0.46
C THR A 228 11.51 -17.74 -0.54
N GLY A 229 12.03 -16.80 0.23
CA GLY A 229 13.42 -16.74 0.73
C GLY A 229 14.57 -16.96 -0.26
N THR A 230 15.24 -15.88 -0.67
CA THR A 230 16.72 -15.71 -0.64
C THR A 230 17.19 -14.40 -1.31
N ASP A 231 16.37 -13.82 -2.18
CA ASP A 231 16.88 -13.06 -3.32
C ASP A 231 17.29 -11.58 -3.06
N THR A 232 17.73 -11.22 -1.84
CA THR A 232 18.29 -9.85 -1.57
C THR A 232 19.07 -9.64 -0.27
N LEU A 233 19.94 -10.58 0.15
CA LEU A 233 20.82 -10.36 1.32
C LEU A 233 21.90 -9.26 1.15
N LYS A 234 22.03 -8.64 -0.03
CA LYS A 234 23.15 -7.73 -0.39
C LYS A 234 22.93 -6.23 -0.11
N TYR A 235 21.72 -5.78 0.24
CA TYR A 235 21.43 -4.34 0.39
C TYR A 235 21.14 -3.87 1.81
N ILE A 236 20.73 -4.76 2.73
CA ILE A 236 20.05 -4.33 3.97
C ILE A 236 20.84 -4.63 5.24
N ALA A 237 21.54 -5.78 5.29
CA ALA A 237 22.51 -6.04 6.34
C ALA A 237 23.53 -4.89 6.45
N THR A 238 24.03 -4.42 5.29
CA THR A 238 24.98 -3.31 5.20
C THR A 238 24.40 -1.97 5.69
N TYR A 239 23.09 -1.72 5.55
CA TYR A 239 22.49 -0.45 5.94
C TYR A 239 22.20 -0.38 7.44
N GLN A 240 21.64 -1.46 8.01
CA GLN A 240 21.34 -1.51 9.45
C GLN A 240 22.59 -1.70 10.32
N GLU A 241 23.63 -2.39 9.86
CA GLU A 241 24.93 -2.41 10.56
C GLU A 241 25.59 -1.02 10.55
N MET A 242 25.53 -0.28 9.44
CA MET A 242 26.09 1.08 9.35
C MET A 242 25.40 2.06 10.32
N ILE A 243 24.07 2.02 10.42
CA ILE A 243 23.32 2.89 11.35
C ILE A 243 23.60 2.49 12.80
N ASN A 244 23.46 1.21 13.15
CA ASN A 244 23.51 0.76 14.54
C ASN A 244 24.93 0.70 15.13
N GLN A 245 25.96 0.48 14.32
CA GLN A 245 27.35 0.42 14.80
C GLN A 245 28.10 1.77 14.71
N TYR A 246 27.69 2.66 13.79
CA TYR A 246 28.43 3.90 13.50
C TYR A 246 27.62 5.20 13.61
N GLY A 247 26.32 5.14 13.93
CA GLY A 247 25.54 6.31 14.36
C GLY A 247 25.42 7.42 13.31
N VAL A 248 25.36 7.05 12.03
CA VAL A 248 25.42 8.00 10.91
C VAL A 248 24.07 8.71 10.74
N SER A 249 24.01 9.98 11.15
CA SER A 249 22.88 10.87 10.91
C SER A 249 23.19 11.91 9.83
N ASP A 250 22.60 11.71 8.64
CA ASP A 250 22.12 12.74 7.71
C ASP A 250 23.12 13.79 7.13
N VAL A 251 22.53 14.64 6.27
CA VAL A 251 22.86 15.98 5.77
C VAL A 251 23.91 16.13 4.65
N ASN A 252 23.35 16.48 3.49
CA ASN A 252 23.95 17.13 2.33
C ASN A 252 24.91 16.26 1.50
N GLY A 253 24.41 15.79 0.35
CA GLY A 253 25.16 15.02 -0.64
C GLY A 253 26.22 15.82 -1.40
N ASP A 254 27.25 16.32 -0.70
CA ASP A 254 28.48 16.85 -1.29
C ASP A 254 29.64 15.87 -1.06
N TRP A 255 29.90 15.04 -2.07
CA TRP A 255 31.01 14.09 -2.07
C TRP A 255 32.30 14.77 -2.55
N THR A 256 33.03 15.46 -1.67
CA THR A 256 34.52 15.43 -1.67
C THR A 256 35.17 16.06 -0.43
N GLN A 257 36.42 15.64 -0.18
CA GLN A 257 37.37 16.17 0.82
C GLN A 257 37.04 15.83 2.30
N SER A 258 37.90 15.17 3.08
CA SER A 258 39.22 14.60 2.78
C SER A 258 39.66 13.56 3.83
N ILE A 259 40.68 12.75 3.48
CA ILE A 259 41.37 11.74 4.33
C ILE A 259 40.47 10.50 4.62
N ASN A 260 40.93 9.24 4.65
CA ASN A 260 42.18 8.62 4.13
C ASN A 260 41.94 7.17 3.63
N GLY A 261 43.01 6.51 3.15
CA GLY A 261 43.21 5.07 3.38
C GLY A 261 42.99 4.13 2.18
N ALA A 262 42.17 3.09 2.38
CA ALA A 262 42.17 1.88 1.54
C ALA A 262 40.90 1.63 0.72
N ASN A 263 39.75 2.23 1.07
CA ASN A 263 38.44 1.77 0.56
C ASN A 263 37.69 2.76 -0.36
N LYS A 264 38.28 3.91 -0.73
CA LYS A 264 37.58 4.91 -1.57
C LYS A 264 37.49 4.58 -3.07
N GLU A 265 38.31 3.67 -3.58
CA GLU A 265 38.26 3.27 -5.00
C GLU A 265 37.25 2.14 -5.28
N PHE A 266 37.04 1.23 -4.33
CA PHE A 266 36.37 -0.06 -4.56
C PHE A 266 34.90 0.02 -5.01
N VAL A 267 34.16 1.08 -4.66
CA VAL A 267 32.73 1.23 -5.03
C VAL A 267 32.52 2.26 -6.14
N SER A 268 33.46 3.18 -6.37
CA SER A 268 33.27 4.26 -7.35
C SER A 268 33.80 3.97 -8.77
N GLU A 269 34.69 2.98 -8.95
CA GLU A 269 35.20 2.61 -10.28
C GLU A 269 34.22 1.75 -11.09
N GLY A 270 33.54 0.78 -10.46
CA GLY A 270 32.66 -0.18 -11.15
C GLY A 270 31.50 0.50 -11.89
N TYR A 271 30.94 1.57 -11.31
CA TYR A 271 29.87 2.35 -11.92
C TYR A 271 30.36 3.39 -12.95
N LYS A 272 31.66 3.72 -12.97
CA LYS A 272 32.25 4.71 -13.89
C LYS A 272 32.75 4.14 -15.21
N GLN A 273 32.95 2.82 -15.32
CA GLN A 273 33.54 2.18 -16.52
C GLN A 273 32.52 1.49 -17.45
N GLY A 274 31.21 1.72 -17.28
CA GLY A 274 30.20 1.24 -18.23
C GLY A 274 30.08 -0.29 -18.33
N LEU A 275 30.47 -1.01 -17.28
CA LEU A 275 30.31 -2.47 -17.20
C LEU A 275 28.83 -2.80 -17.00
N GLY A 276 28.21 -3.39 -18.02
CA GLY A 276 26.85 -3.92 -17.94
C GLY A 276 26.72 -5.07 -16.93
N SER A 277 25.51 -5.61 -16.78
CA SER A 277 25.16 -6.66 -15.83
C SER A 277 26.18 -7.82 -15.81
N PHE A 278 26.87 -7.98 -14.69
CA PHE A 278 27.84 -9.06 -14.47
C PHE A 278 27.16 -10.26 -13.83
N ASP A 279 27.11 -11.39 -14.54
CA ASP A 279 26.67 -12.68 -13.98
C ASP A 279 27.81 -13.29 -13.15
N ALA A 280 27.75 -13.05 -11.84
CA ALA A 280 28.73 -13.58 -10.88
C ALA A 280 28.64 -15.10 -10.73
N MET A 281 27.47 -15.71 -10.93
CA MET A 281 27.27 -17.16 -10.79
C MET A 281 27.84 -17.91 -11.99
N GLY A 282 27.54 -17.44 -13.21
CA GLY A 282 28.12 -17.96 -14.44
C GLY A 282 29.65 -17.83 -14.47
N TYR A 283 30.17 -16.63 -14.17
CA TYR A 283 31.62 -16.39 -14.14
C TYR A 283 32.34 -17.28 -13.11
N MET A 284 31.79 -17.40 -11.89
CA MET A 284 32.36 -18.25 -10.83
C MET A 284 32.32 -19.74 -11.19
N THR A 285 31.29 -20.19 -11.88
CA THR A 285 31.18 -21.58 -12.36
C THR A 285 32.23 -21.89 -13.42
N GLU A 286 32.45 -20.99 -14.38
CA GLU A 286 33.43 -21.14 -15.46
C GLU A 286 34.88 -21.07 -14.93
N HIS A 287 35.16 -20.15 -14.02
CA HIS A 287 36.53 -19.87 -13.53
C HIS A 287 36.84 -20.53 -12.18
N LYS A 288 36.03 -21.50 -11.74
CA LYS A 288 36.08 -22.13 -10.42
C LYS A 288 37.48 -22.53 -9.96
N SER A 289 38.22 -23.25 -10.82
CA SER A 289 39.56 -23.75 -10.49
C SER A 289 40.59 -22.62 -10.34
N GLU A 290 40.45 -21.52 -11.08
CA GLU A 290 41.32 -20.34 -10.95
C GLU A 290 41.02 -19.62 -9.64
N ILE A 291 39.74 -19.41 -9.32
CA ILE A 291 39.28 -18.79 -8.07
C ILE A 291 39.77 -19.61 -6.86
N GLU A 292 39.59 -20.94 -6.87
CA GLU A 292 40.08 -21.81 -5.79
C GLU A 292 41.61 -21.86 -5.69
N SER A 293 42.34 -21.60 -6.78
CA SER A 293 43.81 -21.49 -6.72
C SER A 293 44.29 -20.22 -6.00
N VAL A 294 43.49 -19.14 -6.03
CA VAL A 294 43.81 -17.85 -5.41
C VAL A 294 43.27 -17.74 -3.98
N PHE A 295 42.05 -18.22 -3.75
CA PHE A 295 41.32 -18.04 -2.48
C PHE A 295 41.26 -19.32 -1.61
N GLY A 296 41.67 -20.48 -2.15
CA GLY A 296 41.69 -21.76 -1.44
C GLY A 296 40.66 -22.76 -1.97
N GLN A 297 40.90 -24.05 -1.74
CA GLN A 297 40.02 -25.12 -2.24
C GLN A 297 38.62 -25.02 -1.61
N GLY A 298 37.58 -25.13 -2.42
CA GLY A 298 36.20 -24.90 -2.01
C GLY A 298 35.81 -23.43 -1.75
N GLN A 299 36.68 -22.45 -2.08
CA GLN A 299 36.40 -21.01 -1.93
C GLN A 299 35.93 -20.32 -3.23
N ALA A 300 35.50 -21.09 -4.24
CA ALA A 300 34.73 -20.54 -5.37
C ALA A 300 33.30 -20.17 -4.92
N THR A 301 33.19 -19.00 -4.31
CA THR A 301 31.95 -18.29 -4.02
C THR A 301 31.76 -17.17 -5.05
N GLU A 302 30.54 -16.66 -5.25
CA GLU A 302 30.29 -15.50 -6.13
C GLU A 302 31.17 -14.29 -5.76
N GLU A 303 31.39 -14.08 -4.47
CA GLU A 303 32.21 -12.98 -3.95
C GLU A 303 33.68 -13.11 -4.41
N ASN A 304 34.25 -14.31 -4.29
CA ASN A 304 35.62 -14.56 -4.72
C ASN A 304 35.73 -14.65 -6.25
N GLY A 305 34.66 -15.06 -6.94
CA GLY A 305 34.54 -14.94 -8.40
C GLY A 305 34.56 -13.50 -8.90
N LEU A 306 33.84 -12.60 -8.22
CA LEU A 306 33.87 -11.16 -8.53
C LEU A 306 35.26 -10.55 -8.24
N LYS A 307 35.88 -10.87 -7.10
CA LYS A 307 37.27 -10.45 -6.80
C LYS A 307 38.26 -10.93 -7.86
N HIS A 308 38.14 -12.19 -8.28
CA HIS A 308 38.96 -12.79 -9.34
C HIS A 308 38.78 -12.07 -10.69
N TYR A 309 37.53 -11.84 -11.10
CA TYR A 309 37.20 -11.10 -12.33
C TYR A 309 37.83 -9.71 -12.36
N ILE A 310 37.71 -8.97 -11.25
CA ILE A 310 38.27 -7.61 -11.13
C ILE A 310 39.80 -7.65 -11.19
N SER A 311 40.47 -8.61 -10.53
CA SER A 311 41.93 -8.80 -10.65
C SER A 311 42.34 -9.05 -12.10
N LYS A 312 41.70 -10.03 -12.76
CA LYS A 312 41.95 -10.36 -14.17
C LYS A 312 41.72 -9.17 -15.11
N LYS A 313 40.74 -8.30 -14.84
CA LYS A 313 40.51 -7.08 -15.64
C LYS A 313 41.54 -5.99 -15.39
N LYS A 314 42.03 -5.83 -14.15
CA LYS A 314 43.15 -4.92 -13.81
C LYS A 314 44.51 -5.40 -14.34
N GLU A 315 44.67 -6.69 -14.65
CA GLU A 315 45.86 -7.25 -15.30
C GLU A 315 45.86 -7.09 -16.85
N ASN A 316 44.71 -6.75 -17.45
CA ASN A 316 44.52 -6.68 -18.91
C ASN A 316 44.30 -5.26 -19.47
N ASN A 317 44.42 -4.23 -18.62
CA ASN A 317 44.31 -2.80 -18.95
C ASN A 317 45.56 -2.04 -18.47
#